data_AF-A0A7X2NNQ6-F1
#
_entry.id   AF-A0A7X2NNQ6-F1
#
_cell.length_a   1.000
_cell.length_b   1.000
_cell.length_c   1.000
_cell.angle_alpha   90.00
_cell.angle_beta   90.00
_cell.angle_gamma   90.00
#
_symmetry.space_group_name_H-M   'P 1'
#
loop_
_entity.id
_entity.type
_entity.pdbx_description
1 polymer ?
#
loop_
_entity_poly.entity_id
_entity_poly.type
_entity_poly.pdbx_seq_one_letter_code
_entity_poly.pdbx_strand_id
1 'polypeptide(L)'
;MKKKNYKKYLAGILVCVMVASTSATAFAESNSKYTNVENASDVAGNVIITNDGVTINGVYYTKAEFESLLNKAVKIETPQTRAAIAAGIYFIPGIGQIAIAATGAIVVAGVAVAAGSWLYDTITNWLSDSTAREIAEVRAKIPSRIRDENGDVDLGQFDQKVSGKTAYKEKGGWMIDKDNAGHGGRKWKLKDKSGNRVASLGENGEILGK
;
A
#
# COMPACT_ATOMS: atom_id res chain seq x y z
N MET A 1 33.55 -28.29 56.38
CA MET A 1 33.03 -27.61 55.17
C MET A 1 31.58 -28.06 54.91
N LYS A 2 30.59 -27.15 55.00
CA LYS A 2 29.17 -27.46 54.74
C LYS A 2 28.85 -27.27 53.25
N LYS A 3 28.43 -28.33 52.54
CA LYS A 3 27.92 -28.24 51.16
C LYS A 3 26.56 -27.53 51.17
N LYS A 4 26.47 -26.34 50.55
CA LYS A 4 25.19 -25.62 50.35
C LYS A 4 24.40 -26.30 49.22
N ASN A 5 23.10 -26.50 49.44
CA ASN A 5 22.19 -27.18 48.50
C ASN A 5 21.63 -26.20 47.45
N TYR A 6 22.36 -26.00 46.35
CA TYR A 6 22.00 -25.10 45.23
C TYR A 6 20.77 -25.57 44.42
N LYS A 7 20.34 -26.84 44.58
CA LYS A 7 19.23 -27.42 43.81
C LYS A 7 17.85 -26.83 44.16
N LYS A 8 17.68 -26.24 45.36
CA LYS A 8 16.38 -25.67 45.79
C LYS A 8 16.11 -24.27 45.25
N TYR A 9 17.14 -23.56 44.77
CA TYR A 9 16.99 -22.20 44.24
C TYR A 9 16.83 -22.17 42.71
N LEU A 10 17.24 -23.23 42.02
CA LEU A 10 17.08 -23.34 40.56
C LEU A 10 15.60 -23.49 40.16
N ALA A 11 14.79 -24.19 40.96
CA ALA A 11 13.36 -24.35 40.73
C ALA A 11 12.56 -23.05 40.96
N GLY A 12 12.99 -22.19 41.88
CA GLY A 12 12.32 -20.91 42.16
C GLY A 12 12.48 -19.88 41.03
N ILE A 13 13.63 -19.89 40.33
CA ILE A 13 13.90 -18.96 39.22
C ILE A 13 13.08 -19.32 37.97
N LEU A 14 12.76 -20.61 37.75
CA LEU A 14 11.99 -21.04 36.59
C LEU A 14 10.51 -20.60 36.65
N VAL A 15 9.94 -20.48 37.85
CA VAL A 15 8.52 -20.11 38.04
C VAL A 15 8.29 -18.61 37.80
N CYS A 16 9.28 -17.74 38.10
CA CYS A 16 9.14 -16.30 37.86
C CYS A 16 9.21 -15.91 36.37
N VAL A 17 9.79 -16.74 35.49
CA VAL A 17 9.89 -16.43 34.05
C VAL A 17 8.57 -16.70 33.31
N MET A 18 7.71 -17.59 33.83
CA MET A 18 6.43 -17.92 33.16
C MET A 18 5.29 -16.91 33.41
N VAL A 19 5.46 -15.94 34.31
CA VAL A 19 4.39 -14.98 34.67
C VAL A 19 4.49 -13.65 33.87
N ALA A 20 5.51 -13.47 33.03
CA ALA A 20 5.73 -12.23 32.29
C ALA A 20 5.31 -12.25 30.80
N SER A 21 4.70 -13.33 30.29
CA SER A 21 4.40 -13.49 28.86
C SER A 21 2.92 -13.34 28.44
N THR A 22 2.05 -12.77 29.28
CA THR A 22 0.67 -12.47 28.86
C THR A 22 0.51 -11.02 28.43
N SER A 23 1.08 -10.68 27.28
CA SER A 23 0.57 -9.57 26.45
C SER A 23 0.79 -9.87 24.97
N ALA A 24 0.42 -11.09 24.56
CA ALA A 24 0.12 -11.31 23.15
C ALA A 24 -1.22 -10.62 22.87
N THR A 25 -1.20 -9.51 22.13
CA THR A 25 -2.41 -9.03 21.45
C THR A 25 -2.79 -10.09 20.42
N ALA A 26 -3.79 -10.91 20.76
CA ALA A 26 -4.40 -11.81 19.81
C ALA A 26 -5.15 -10.97 18.78
N PHE A 27 -4.69 -10.99 17.53
CA PHE A 27 -5.61 -10.72 16.42
C PHE A 27 -6.60 -11.87 16.43
N ALA A 28 -7.90 -11.57 16.55
CA ALA A 28 -8.93 -12.58 16.35
C ALA A 28 -8.78 -13.11 14.92
N GLU A 29 -8.26 -14.33 14.79
CA GLU A 29 -8.43 -15.15 13.59
C GLU A 29 -9.94 -15.37 13.46
N SER A 30 -10.60 -14.56 12.63
CA SER A 30 -11.92 -14.94 12.16
C SER A 30 -11.70 -16.21 11.36
N ASN A 31 -12.09 -17.32 11.96
CA ASN A 31 -12.11 -18.63 11.36
C ASN A 31 -13.17 -18.63 10.24
N SER A 32 -12.93 -17.86 9.17
CA SER A 32 -13.58 -18.06 7.89
C SER A 32 -12.95 -19.33 7.34
N LYS A 33 -13.50 -20.45 7.81
CA LYS A 33 -13.37 -21.76 7.16
C LYS A 33 -13.43 -21.51 5.66
N TYR A 34 -12.36 -21.86 4.97
CA TYR A 34 -12.40 -22.10 3.54
C TYR A 34 -13.35 -23.27 3.30
N THR A 35 -14.63 -22.96 3.15
CA THR A 35 -15.60 -23.86 2.57
C THR A 35 -15.64 -23.56 1.08
N ASN A 36 -15.15 -24.50 0.27
CA ASN A 36 -15.62 -24.66 -1.09
C ASN A 36 -17.13 -24.95 -1.03
N VAL A 37 -17.99 -23.93 -1.05
CA VAL A 37 -19.44 -24.11 -1.22
C VAL A 37 -20.02 -22.92 -1.99
N GLU A 38 -20.64 -23.26 -3.11
CA GLU A 38 -21.58 -22.48 -3.89
C GLU A 38 -22.75 -21.97 -3.04
N ASN A 39 -23.35 -20.85 -3.45
CA ASN A 39 -24.59 -20.23 -2.98
C ASN A 39 -24.45 -19.13 -1.91
N ALA A 40 -25.14 -18.03 -2.25
CA ALA A 40 -25.02 -16.70 -1.70
C ALA A 40 -25.72 -16.50 -0.36
N SER A 41 -25.41 -15.33 0.21
CA SER A 41 -26.10 -14.58 1.26
C SER A 41 -25.92 -15.09 2.69
N ASP A 42 -24.88 -14.56 3.36
CA ASP A 42 -25.05 -13.91 4.66
C ASP A 42 -23.95 -12.85 4.87
N VAL A 43 -24.39 -11.65 5.29
CA VAL A 43 -23.66 -10.39 5.29
C VAL A 43 -22.61 -10.35 6.43
N ALA A 44 -21.34 -10.63 6.13
CA ALA A 44 -20.20 -10.30 7.01
C ALA A 44 -18.82 -10.26 6.31
N GLY A 45 -18.75 -10.18 4.98
CA GLY A 45 -17.48 -10.10 4.26
C GLY A 45 -17.52 -9.05 3.15
N ASN A 46 -16.84 -7.92 3.36
CA ASN A 46 -16.65 -6.90 2.32
C ASN A 46 -15.74 -7.37 1.17
N VAL A 47 -15.13 -8.56 1.29
CA VAL A 47 -14.22 -9.13 0.30
C VAL A 47 -14.53 -10.61 0.09
N ILE A 48 -14.74 -11.03 -1.16
CA ILE A 48 -14.91 -12.42 -1.56
C ILE A 48 -13.84 -12.76 -2.58
N ILE A 49 -12.97 -13.72 -2.27
CA ILE A 49 -11.87 -14.13 -3.14
C ILE A 49 -12.26 -15.46 -3.80
N THR A 50 -12.17 -15.50 -5.13
CA THR A 50 -12.43 -16.71 -5.95
C THR A 50 -11.17 -17.06 -6.75
N ASN A 51 -11.18 -18.16 -7.50
CA ASN A 51 -10.05 -18.51 -8.35
C ASN A 51 -9.86 -17.57 -9.55
N ASP A 52 -10.89 -16.82 -9.94
CA ASP A 52 -10.88 -15.98 -11.15
C ASP A 52 -10.79 -14.49 -10.87
N GLY A 53 -11.09 -14.08 -9.62
CA GLY A 53 -11.10 -12.67 -9.24
C GLY A 53 -11.50 -12.44 -7.78
N VAL A 54 -11.69 -11.17 -7.44
CA VAL A 54 -12.05 -10.72 -6.10
C VAL A 54 -13.24 -9.75 -6.18
N THR A 55 -14.24 -9.96 -5.33
CA THR A 55 -15.32 -9.00 -5.12
C THR A 55 -14.99 -8.17 -3.90
N ILE A 56 -14.97 -6.84 -4.03
CA ILE A 56 -14.70 -5.91 -2.93
C ILE A 56 -15.86 -4.91 -2.87
N ASN A 57 -16.53 -4.82 -1.73
CA ASN A 57 -17.70 -3.96 -1.52
C ASN A 57 -18.79 -4.12 -2.61
N GLY A 58 -19.01 -5.35 -3.08
CA GLY A 58 -20.00 -5.68 -4.11
C GLY A 58 -19.55 -5.47 -5.56
N VAL A 59 -18.33 -4.99 -5.80
CA VAL A 59 -17.77 -4.83 -7.15
C VAL A 59 -16.80 -5.97 -7.44
N TYR A 60 -17.01 -6.68 -8.54
CA TYR A 60 -16.12 -7.75 -8.98
C TYR A 60 -14.96 -7.19 -9.80
N TYR A 61 -13.76 -7.69 -9.51
CA TYR A 61 -12.54 -7.44 -10.25
C TYR A 61 -11.92 -8.76 -10.66
N THR A 62 -11.64 -8.93 -11.95
CA THR A 62 -10.73 -9.97 -12.43
C THR A 62 -9.33 -9.77 -11.86
N LYS A 63 -8.47 -10.80 -11.93
CA LYS A 63 -7.07 -10.67 -11.49
C LYS A 63 -6.34 -9.51 -12.16
N ALA A 64 -6.51 -9.37 -13.48
CA ALA A 64 -5.87 -8.32 -14.27
C ALA A 64 -6.39 -6.92 -13.89
N GLU A 65 -7.69 -6.77 -13.64
CA GLU A 65 -8.26 -5.50 -13.17
C GLU A 65 -7.74 -5.14 -11.78
N PHE A 66 -7.67 -6.11 -10.87
CA PHE A 66 -7.09 -5.90 -9.54
C PHE A 66 -5.62 -5.47 -9.62
N GLU A 67 -4.82 -6.14 -10.44
CA GLU A 67 -3.42 -5.78 -10.70
C GLU A 67 -3.28 -4.36 -11.26
N SER A 68 -4.14 -3.99 -12.21
CA SER A 68 -4.18 -2.63 -12.76
C SER A 68 -4.50 -1.58 -11.70
N LEU A 69 -5.44 -1.86 -10.81
CA LEU A 69 -5.78 -0.98 -9.69
C LEU A 69 -4.66 -0.91 -8.65
N LEU A 70 -3.98 -2.01 -8.37
CA LEU A 70 -2.85 -2.06 -7.44
C LEU A 70 -1.70 -1.14 -7.90
N ASN A 71 -1.46 -1.04 -9.21
CA ASN A 71 -0.51 -0.08 -9.79
C ASN A 71 -0.91 1.39 -9.60
N LYS A 72 -2.15 1.66 -9.18
CA LYS A 72 -2.64 3.00 -8.84
C LYS A 72 -2.51 3.34 -7.35
N ALA A 73 -1.88 2.47 -6.56
CA ALA A 73 -1.77 2.64 -5.12
C ALA A 73 -1.07 3.96 -4.71
N VAL A 74 -1.53 4.53 -3.60
CA VAL A 74 -0.96 5.70 -2.94
C VAL A 74 -0.55 5.29 -1.54
N LYS A 75 0.73 5.48 -1.17
CA LYS A 75 1.16 5.17 0.20
C LYS A 75 0.50 6.13 1.19
N ILE A 76 -0.02 5.59 2.28
CA ILE A 76 -0.55 6.38 3.40
C ILE A 76 0.56 6.51 4.44
N GLU A 77 0.87 7.74 4.84
CA GLU A 77 1.78 7.98 5.97
C GLU A 77 1.15 7.44 7.25
N THR A 78 1.78 6.43 7.85
CA THR A 78 1.36 5.87 9.13
C THR A 78 2.03 6.61 10.28
N PRO A 79 1.27 7.05 11.31
CA PRO A 79 1.86 7.48 12.57
C PRO A 79 2.73 6.36 13.16
N GLN A 80 3.88 6.72 13.73
CA GLN A 80 4.86 5.77 14.30
C GLN A 80 4.30 4.88 15.45
N THR A 81 3.07 5.13 15.91
CA THR A 81 2.43 4.42 17.02
C THR A 81 1.76 3.08 16.64
N ARG A 82 1.74 2.68 15.37
CA ARG A 82 1.20 1.38 14.94
C ARG A 82 2.34 0.35 14.83
N ALA A 83 2.77 -0.18 15.98
CA ALA A 83 3.97 -1.01 16.17
C ALA A 83 3.99 -2.40 15.47
N ALA A 84 3.29 -2.60 14.35
CA ALA A 84 3.17 -3.91 13.70
C ALA A 84 3.13 -3.88 12.15
N ILE A 85 3.50 -2.77 11.49
CA ILE A 85 3.43 -2.63 10.02
C ILE A 85 4.85 -2.55 9.44
N ALA A 86 5.26 -3.50 8.60
CA ALA A 86 6.59 -3.45 7.96
C ALA A 86 6.58 -2.79 6.59
N ALA A 87 5.63 -3.15 5.71
CA ALA A 87 5.66 -2.66 4.33
C ALA A 87 4.83 -1.38 4.13
N GLY A 88 3.91 -1.05 5.04
CA GLY A 88 3.12 0.18 5.02
C GLY A 88 1.62 -0.05 4.85
N ILE A 89 0.88 1.06 4.74
CA ILE A 89 -0.53 1.07 4.34
C ILE A 89 -0.61 1.78 2.99
N TYR A 90 -1.39 1.22 2.07
CA TYR A 90 -1.60 1.73 0.72
C TYR A 90 -3.08 1.93 0.47
N PHE A 91 -3.47 3.07 -0.10
CA PHE A 91 -4.82 3.32 -0.59
C PHE A 91 -4.87 3.06 -2.10
N ILE A 92 -5.83 2.26 -2.55
CA ILE A 92 -6.09 2.02 -3.96
C ILE A 92 -7.46 2.60 -4.31
N PRO A 93 -7.55 3.53 -5.28
CA PRO A 93 -8.83 4.02 -5.78
C PRO A 93 -9.75 2.87 -6.18
N GLY A 94 -11.02 2.94 -5.76
CA GLY A 94 -12.03 1.89 -6.02
C GLY A 94 -12.03 0.72 -5.03
N ILE A 95 -10.85 0.29 -4.54
CA ILE A 95 -10.72 -0.89 -3.64
C ILE A 95 -10.67 -0.49 -2.16
N GLY A 96 -9.96 0.61 -1.84
CA GLY A 96 -9.73 1.06 -0.48
C GLY A 96 -8.33 0.73 0.05
N GLN A 97 -8.21 0.49 1.35
CA GLN A 97 -6.91 0.34 2.02
C GLN A 97 -6.40 -1.11 1.98
N ILE A 98 -5.09 -1.26 1.74
CA ILE A 98 -4.31 -2.46 1.95
C ILE A 98 -3.28 -2.19 3.06
N ALA A 99 -3.23 -3.05 4.06
CA ALA A 99 -2.25 -2.97 5.15
C ALA A 99 -1.41 -4.26 5.22
N ILE A 100 -0.10 -4.09 5.42
CA ILE A 100 0.84 -5.21 5.48
C ILE A 100 1.58 -5.20 6.82
N ALA A 101 1.32 -6.22 7.63
CA ALA A 101 1.94 -6.41 8.92
C ALA A 101 3.41 -6.83 8.80
N ALA A 102 4.19 -6.59 9.86
CA ALA A 102 5.60 -7.00 9.94
C ALA A 102 5.80 -8.52 9.90
N THR A 103 4.75 -9.27 10.23
CA THR A 103 4.72 -10.73 10.18
C THR A 103 4.34 -11.28 8.79
N GLY A 104 4.12 -10.42 7.80
CA GLY A 104 3.69 -10.81 6.45
C GLY A 104 2.17 -10.93 6.26
N ALA A 105 1.36 -10.68 7.29
CA ALA A 105 -0.09 -10.68 7.14
C ALA A 105 -0.56 -9.50 6.24
N ILE A 106 -1.44 -9.78 5.28
CA ILE A 106 -2.02 -8.81 4.37
C ILE A 106 -3.51 -8.66 4.67
N VAL A 107 -3.97 -7.42 4.79
CA VAL A 107 -5.38 -7.07 4.97
C VAL A 107 -5.83 -6.19 3.82
N VAL A 108 -6.90 -6.55 3.12
CA VAL A 108 -7.50 -5.79 2.01
C VAL A 108 -8.92 -5.39 2.42
N ALA A 109 -9.23 -4.09 2.39
CA ALA A 109 -10.54 -3.56 2.76
C ALA A 109 -11.07 -4.07 4.12
N GLY A 110 -10.17 -4.30 5.08
CA GLY A 110 -10.49 -4.81 6.42
C GLY A 110 -10.55 -6.34 6.55
N VAL A 111 -10.36 -7.10 5.47
CA VAL A 111 -10.40 -8.57 5.46
C VAL A 111 -8.98 -9.13 5.31
N ALA A 112 -8.62 -10.09 6.17
CA ALA A 112 -7.34 -10.79 6.08
C ALA A 112 -7.29 -11.69 4.84
N VAL A 113 -6.19 -11.62 4.09
CA VAL A 113 -5.95 -12.43 2.90
C VAL A 113 -5.06 -13.61 3.27
N ALA A 114 -5.46 -14.84 2.93
CA ALA A 114 -4.63 -16.02 3.20
C ALA A 114 -3.36 -16.03 2.35
N ALA A 115 -2.25 -16.38 3.02
CA ALA A 115 -0.98 -16.67 2.38
C ALA A 115 -1.12 -17.81 1.35
N GLY A 116 -0.46 -17.67 0.20
CA GLY A 116 -0.53 -18.62 -0.91
C GLY A 116 -1.81 -18.54 -1.76
N SER A 117 -2.72 -17.61 -1.47
CA SER A 117 -3.79 -17.25 -2.41
C SER A 117 -3.23 -16.40 -3.54
N TRP A 118 -3.86 -16.42 -4.72
CA TRP A 118 -3.43 -15.58 -5.84
C TRP A 118 -3.41 -14.09 -5.46
N LEU A 119 -4.38 -13.63 -4.67
CA LEU A 119 -4.47 -12.23 -4.25
C LEU A 119 -3.29 -11.84 -3.36
N TYR A 120 -2.90 -12.73 -2.44
CA TYR A 120 -1.72 -12.55 -1.60
C TYR A 120 -0.44 -12.48 -2.43
N ASP A 121 -0.28 -13.39 -3.38
CA ASP A 121 0.92 -13.45 -4.23
C ASP A 121 1.01 -12.22 -5.14
N THR A 122 -0.11 -11.79 -5.74
CA THR A 122 -0.19 -10.56 -6.54
C THR A 122 0.27 -9.34 -5.72
N ILE A 123 -0.26 -9.17 -4.49
CA ILE A 123 0.13 -8.04 -3.63
C ILE A 123 1.61 -8.15 -3.22
N THR A 124 2.08 -9.34 -2.87
CA THR A 124 3.47 -9.58 -2.46
C THR A 124 4.45 -9.32 -3.59
N ASN A 125 4.10 -9.71 -4.81
CA ASN A 125 4.90 -9.44 -6.02
C ASN A 125 4.98 -7.93 -6.28
N TRP A 126 3.86 -7.22 -6.20
CA TRP A 126 3.83 -5.76 -6.32
C TRP A 126 4.67 -5.07 -5.24
N LEU A 127 4.63 -5.54 -4.00
CA LEU A 127 5.46 -5.02 -2.90
C LEU A 127 6.95 -5.33 -3.07
N SER A 128 7.29 -6.34 -3.85
CA SER A 128 8.67 -6.69 -4.19
C SER A 128 9.21 -5.82 -5.33
N ASP A 129 8.34 -5.15 -6.08
CA ASP A 129 8.73 -4.17 -7.09
C ASP A 129 9.05 -2.82 -6.43
N SER A 130 10.33 -2.46 -6.43
CA SER A 130 10.80 -1.19 -5.87
C SER A 130 10.25 0.03 -6.63
N THR A 131 10.02 -0.10 -7.94
CA THR A 131 9.49 0.97 -8.80
C THR A 131 8.05 1.24 -8.45
N ALA A 132 7.24 0.19 -8.32
CA ALA A 132 5.82 0.32 -7.96
C ALA A 132 5.66 1.02 -6.60
N ARG A 133 6.50 0.65 -5.63
CA ARG A 133 6.53 1.30 -4.31
C ARG A 133 6.99 2.74 -4.37
N GLU A 134 8.02 3.05 -5.16
CA GLU A 134 8.47 4.43 -5.36
C GLU A 134 7.36 5.29 -5.96
N ILE A 135 6.64 4.79 -6.97
CA ILE A 135 5.50 5.48 -7.59
C ILE A 135 4.41 5.74 -6.55
N ALA A 136 4.07 4.75 -5.72
CA ALA A 136 3.08 4.92 -4.65
C ALA A 136 3.50 5.98 -3.61
N GLU A 137 4.80 6.09 -3.31
CA GLU A 137 5.36 7.13 -2.44
C GLU A 137 5.36 8.52 -3.10
N VAL A 138 5.66 8.59 -4.40
CA VAL A 138 5.59 9.83 -5.16
C VAL A 138 4.16 10.34 -5.21
N ARG A 139 3.19 9.48 -5.49
CA ARG A 139 1.75 9.80 -5.45
C ARG A 139 1.32 10.39 -4.11
N ALA A 140 1.85 9.87 -3.01
CA ALA A 140 1.56 10.36 -1.65
C ALA A 140 2.06 11.80 -1.41
N LYS A 141 3.18 12.18 -2.03
CA LYS A 141 3.77 13.53 -1.93
C LYS A 141 3.04 14.56 -2.78
N ILE A 142 2.26 14.12 -3.77
CA ILE A 142 1.54 14.99 -4.69
C ILE A 142 0.19 15.42 -4.05
N PRO A 143 -0.10 16.73 -3.95
CA PRO A 143 -1.38 17.22 -3.43
C PRO A 143 -2.57 16.63 -4.20
N SER A 144 -3.62 16.20 -3.50
CA SER A 144 -4.83 15.62 -4.12
C SER A 144 -5.48 16.54 -5.16
N ARG A 145 -5.41 17.86 -4.96
CA ARG A 145 -5.94 18.89 -5.87
C ARG A 145 -5.31 18.92 -7.26
N ILE A 146 -4.16 18.26 -7.46
CA ILE A 146 -3.51 18.13 -8.79
C ILE A 146 -3.38 16.67 -9.21
N ARG A 147 -4.10 15.77 -8.53
CA ARG A 147 -4.19 14.37 -8.91
C ARG A 147 -5.51 14.10 -9.61
N ASP A 148 -5.47 13.22 -10.60
CA ASP A 148 -6.67 12.66 -11.21
C ASP A 148 -7.28 11.56 -10.32
N GLU A 149 -8.38 10.96 -10.79
CA GLU A 149 -9.06 9.85 -10.11
C GLU A 149 -8.20 8.58 -9.99
N ASN A 150 -7.21 8.41 -10.88
CA ASN A 150 -6.27 7.31 -10.85
C ASN A 150 -5.14 7.55 -9.84
N GLY A 151 -5.01 8.76 -9.30
CA GLY A 151 -3.92 9.17 -8.44
C GLY A 151 -2.67 9.66 -9.18
N ASP A 152 -2.72 9.74 -10.51
CA ASP A 152 -1.71 10.32 -11.38
C ASP A 152 -1.88 11.85 -11.47
N VAL A 153 -1.04 12.55 -12.22
CA VAL A 153 -1.08 14.00 -12.30
C VAL A 153 -2.15 14.45 -13.28
N ASP A 154 -3.11 15.26 -12.83
CA ASP A 154 -4.06 15.93 -13.72
C ASP A 154 -3.35 17.08 -14.44
N LEU A 155 -2.90 16.83 -15.67
CA LEU A 155 -2.23 17.81 -16.51
C LEU A 155 -3.13 19.03 -16.83
N GLY A 156 -4.45 18.86 -16.77
CA GLY A 156 -5.42 19.94 -17.00
C GLY A 156 -5.34 21.05 -15.95
N GLN A 157 -4.84 20.76 -14.74
CA GLN A 157 -4.64 21.77 -13.70
C GLN A 157 -3.48 22.74 -14.00
N PHE A 158 -2.58 22.39 -14.92
CA PHE A 158 -1.39 23.17 -15.26
C PHE A 158 -1.68 24.07 -16.47
N ASP A 159 -2.53 25.06 -16.26
CA ASP A 159 -3.06 25.95 -17.31
C ASP A 159 -2.25 27.25 -17.49
N GLN A 160 -1.33 27.56 -16.57
CA GLN A 160 -0.56 28.81 -16.62
C GLN A 160 0.81 28.61 -17.27
N LYS A 161 0.97 29.05 -18.52
CA LYS A 161 2.27 29.00 -19.21
C LYS A 161 3.32 29.85 -18.50
N VAL A 162 4.49 29.28 -18.25
CA VAL A 162 5.64 30.00 -17.69
C VAL A 162 6.37 30.75 -18.81
N SER A 163 6.52 32.07 -18.66
CA SER A 163 7.16 32.92 -19.66
C SER A 163 8.59 32.46 -19.98
N GLY A 164 8.91 32.38 -21.27
CA GLY A 164 10.23 31.99 -21.77
C GLY A 164 10.59 30.51 -21.59
N LYS A 165 9.66 29.65 -21.13
CA LYS A 165 9.89 28.22 -20.90
C LYS A 165 8.84 27.35 -21.57
N THR A 166 9.20 26.11 -21.86
CA THR A 166 8.25 25.04 -22.21
C THR A 166 7.75 24.37 -20.93
N ALA A 167 7.14 25.18 -20.06
CA ALA A 167 6.66 24.77 -18.75
C ALA A 167 5.31 25.40 -18.45
N TYR A 168 4.50 24.68 -17.68
CA TYR A 168 3.20 25.14 -17.23
C TYR A 168 3.12 25.02 -15.71
N LYS A 169 2.36 25.91 -15.10
CA LYS A 169 2.21 26.05 -13.67
C LYS A 169 0.73 25.98 -13.31
N GLU A 170 0.46 25.42 -12.15
CA GLU A 170 -0.87 25.40 -11.55
C GLU A 170 -0.95 26.43 -10.40
N LYS A 171 -2.18 26.83 -10.02
CA LYS A 171 -2.48 27.91 -9.07
C LYS A 171 -1.68 27.87 -7.75
N GLY A 172 -1.42 26.70 -7.21
CA GLY A 172 -0.73 26.45 -5.94
C GLY A 172 0.78 26.24 -6.04
N GLY A 173 1.40 26.53 -7.18
CA GLY A 173 2.85 26.65 -7.28
C GLY A 173 3.59 25.55 -8.02
N TRP A 174 2.99 24.37 -8.18
CA TRP A 174 3.62 23.23 -8.85
C TRP A 174 3.77 23.49 -10.35
N MET A 175 4.74 22.83 -10.97
CA MET A 175 5.04 23.01 -12.39
C MET A 175 5.22 21.67 -13.10
N ILE A 176 4.89 21.65 -14.39
CA ILE A 176 5.30 20.61 -15.32
C ILE A 176 6.24 21.22 -16.36
N ASP A 177 7.39 20.58 -16.57
CA ASP A 177 8.33 20.93 -17.63
C ASP A 177 8.28 19.86 -18.72
N LYS A 178 8.28 20.26 -19.99
CA LYS A 178 8.34 19.30 -21.09
C LYS A 178 9.65 18.50 -21.04
N ASP A 179 9.54 17.17 -21.18
CA ASP A 179 10.68 16.28 -21.32
C ASP A 179 11.03 16.08 -22.80
N ASN A 180 12.21 16.54 -23.20
CA ASN A 180 12.72 16.43 -24.57
C ASN A 180 13.71 15.27 -24.75
N ALA A 181 14.02 14.51 -23.68
CA ALA A 181 15.01 13.43 -23.75
C ALA A 181 14.48 12.18 -24.49
N GLY A 182 13.16 11.99 -24.58
CA GLY A 182 12.54 10.94 -25.40
C GLY A 182 12.71 9.50 -24.88
N HIS A 183 13.23 9.28 -23.68
CA HIS A 183 13.47 7.94 -23.13
C HIS A 183 12.32 7.41 -22.27
N GLY A 184 11.83 6.20 -22.60
CA GLY A 184 10.90 5.45 -21.77
C GLY A 184 9.51 6.07 -21.64
N GLY A 185 9.01 6.70 -22.71
CA GLY A 185 7.66 7.28 -22.73
C GLY A 185 7.49 8.59 -21.95
N ARG A 186 8.54 9.11 -21.31
CA ARG A 186 8.49 10.35 -20.52
C ARG A 186 8.21 11.56 -21.41
N LYS A 187 7.17 12.31 -21.07
CA LYS A 187 6.77 13.55 -21.76
C LYS A 187 6.85 14.79 -20.88
N TRP A 188 6.75 14.62 -19.56
CA TRP A 188 6.81 15.73 -18.61
C TRP A 188 7.66 15.41 -17.39
N LYS A 189 8.11 16.47 -16.71
CA LYS A 189 8.74 16.40 -15.39
C LYS A 189 7.90 17.21 -14.41
N LEU A 190 7.39 16.58 -13.37
CA LEU A 190 6.68 17.25 -12.29
C LEU A 190 7.68 17.90 -11.34
N LYS A 191 7.43 19.15 -10.99
CA LYS A 191 8.21 19.93 -10.02
C LYS A 191 7.32 20.46 -8.90
N ASP A 192 7.86 20.42 -7.69
CA ASP A 192 7.23 21.06 -6.54
C ASP A 192 7.25 22.60 -6.67
N LYS A 193 6.58 23.27 -5.73
CA LYS A 193 6.53 24.74 -5.66
C LYS A 193 7.91 25.43 -5.51
N SER A 194 8.93 24.67 -5.10
CA SER A 194 10.31 25.14 -4.95
C SER A 194 11.14 24.90 -6.21
N GLY A 195 10.57 24.23 -7.23
CA GLY A 195 11.23 23.89 -8.49
C GLY A 195 11.99 22.57 -8.48
N ASN A 196 11.93 21.78 -7.40
CA ASN A 196 12.59 20.47 -7.33
C ASN A 196 11.77 19.43 -8.09
N ARG A 197 12.43 18.56 -8.85
CA ARG A 197 11.76 17.45 -9.54
C ARG A 197 11.23 16.42 -8.55
N VAL A 198 9.95 16.11 -8.67
CA VAL A 198 9.23 15.11 -7.87
C VAL A 198 8.96 13.83 -8.67
N ALA A 199 8.69 13.94 -9.97
CA ALA A 199 8.37 12.80 -10.82
C ALA A 199 8.71 13.02 -12.30
N SER A 200 8.84 11.93 -13.03
CA SER A 200 8.70 11.83 -14.48
C SER A 200 7.27 11.43 -14.81
N LEU A 201 6.67 12.07 -15.81
CA LEU A 201 5.31 11.75 -16.23
C LEU A 201 5.27 11.28 -17.69
N GLY A 202 4.33 10.40 -17.97
CA GLY A 202 3.90 10.01 -19.30
C GLY A 202 3.13 11.13 -20.02
N GLU A 203 2.50 10.80 -21.13
CA GLU A 203 1.81 11.77 -21.98
C GLU A 203 0.58 12.36 -21.32
N ASN A 204 -0.17 11.54 -20.57
CA ASN A 204 -1.41 11.95 -19.92
C ASN A 204 -1.23 12.21 -18.43
N GLY A 205 0.02 12.33 -17.96
CA GLY A 205 0.32 12.61 -16.56
C GLY A 205 0.58 11.37 -15.70
N GLU A 206 0.65 10.18 -16.31
CA GLU A 206 0.96 8.93 -15.62
C GLU A 206 2.33 9.02 -14.96
N ILE A 207 2.42 8.68 -13.67
CA ILE A 207 3.69 8.75 -12.94
C ILE A 207 4.55 7.54 -13.31
N LEU A 208 5.73 7.79 -13.88
CA LEU A 208 6.66 6.76 -14.37
C LEU A 208 7.87 6.52 -13.46
N GLY A 209 7.90 7.15 -12.28
CA GLY A 209 9.03 7.17 -11.35
C GLY A 209 9.77 8.51 -11.34
N LYS A 210 10.77 8.68 -10.48
CA LYS A 210 11.47 9.97 -10.30
C LYS A 210 12.54 10.25 -11.35
#